data_AF-A0A2P2M7R4-F1
#
_entry.id   AF-A0A2P2M7R4-F1
#
_cell.length_a   1.000
_cell.length_b   1.000
_cell.length_c   1.000
_cell.angle_alpha   90.00
_cell.angle_beta   90.00
_cell.angle_gamma   90.00
#
_symmetry.space_group_name_H-M   'P 1'
#
loop_
_entity.id
_entity.type
_entity.pdbx_description
1 polymer ?
#
loop_
_entity_poly.entity_id
_entity_poly.type
_entity_poly.pdbx_seq_one_letter_code
_entity_poly.pdbx_strand_id
1 'polypeptide(L)'
;MYSFLNLPTGSLLLEEVVNSCGREGINAIIDAVREKFNESQQEKAAGSVAWWRTREAILFALASLSDQLHEVEGLGLTSINLGGLAEQMVTEDIRTGVHDSPFLYARLFIFVAKFSPVISHGVLEHFLSAAIKVVGLDVPPPVKVGACRALSQLLPEANQGINQAQIMCLLSSLTELLHQVMF
;
A
#
# COMPACT_ATOMS: atom_id res chain seq x y z
N MET A 1 -4.31 -5.17 -19.84
CA MET A 1 -3.81 -3.92 -20.45
C MET A 1 -4.85 -2.79 -20.40
N TYR A 2 -6.14 -3.05 -20.65
CA TYR A 2 -7.20 -2.02 -20.54
C TYR A 2 -7.47 -1.48 -19.12
N SER A 3 -7.12 -2.19 -18.03
CA SER A 3 -7.34 -1.69 -16.66
C SER A 3 -6.37 -0.56 -16.25
N PHE A 4 -5.15 -0.54 -16.77
CA PHE A 4 -4.12 0.44 -16.40
C PHE A 4 -4.39 1.86 -16.96
N LEU A 5 -5.15 1.98 -18.05
CA LEU A 5 -5.51 3.28 -18.64
C LEU A 5 -6.64 3.99 -17.88
N ASN A 6 -7.48 3.26 -17.14
CA ASN A 6 -8.59 3.85 -16.39
C ASN A 6 -8.22 4.20 -14.94
N LEU A 7 -7.11 3.67 -14.42
CA LEU A 7 -6.64 3.93 -13.05
C LEU A 7 -6.29 5.41 -12.81
N PRO A 8 -5.55 6.11 -13.71
CA PRO A 8 -5.28 7.54 -13.55
C PRO A 8 -6.55 8.41 -13.61
N THR A 9 -7.48 8.09 -14.51
CA THR A 9 -8.76 8.82 -14.61
C THR A 9 -9.64 8.59 -13.39
N GLY A 10 -9.61 7.38 -12.83
CA GLY A 10 -10.33 7.03 -11.61
C GLY A 10 -9.83 7.78 -10.38
N SER A 11 -8.51 7.88 -10.17
CA SER A 11 -7.96 8.66 -9.04
C SER A 11 -8.28 10.15 -9.16
N LEU A 12 -8.19 10.72 -10.36
CA LEU A 12 -8.56 12.12 -10.58
C LEU A 12 -10.04 12.40 -10.26
N LEU A 13 -10.93 11.47 -10.60
CA LEU A 13 -12.34 11.60 -10.24
C LEU A 13 -12.54 11.52 -8.72
N LEU A 14 -11.82 10.62 -8.03
CA LEU A 14 -11.88 10.54 -6.57
C LEU A 14 -11.36 11.82 -5.91
N GLU A 15 -10.25 12.38 -6.41
CA GLU A 15 -9.70 13.66 -5.96
C GLU A 15 -10.73 14.78 -6.17
N GLU A 16 -11.37 14.84 -7.35
CA GLU A 16 -12.40 15.83 -7.65
C GLU A 16 -13.61 15.69 -6.72
N VAL A 17 -14.06 14.48 -6.41
CA VAL A 17 -15.15 14.25 -5.44
C VAL A 17 -14.76 14.76 -4.05
N VAL A 18 -13.54 14.51 -3.59
CA VAL A 18 -13.07 15.04 -2.29
C VAL A 18 -12.99 16.56 -2.32
N ASN A 19 -12.48 17.15 -3.41
CA ASN A 19 -12.34 18.60 -3.54
C ASN A 19 -13.69 19.32 -3.61
N SER A 20 -14.65 18.75 -4.36
CA SER A 20 -15.98 19.34 -4.58
C SER A 20 -16.94 19.10 -3.42
N CYS A 21 -16.86 17.94 -2.75
CA CYS A 21 -17.79 17.54 -1.70
C CYS A 21 -17.20 17.59 -0.30
N GLY A 22 -15.93 17.99 -0.13
CA GLY A 22 -15.27 18.14 1.16
C GLY A 22 -15.36 16.89 2.03
N ARG A 23 -15.82 17.07 3.27
CA ARG A 23 -15.87 15.99 4.27
C ARG A 23 -16.87 14.90 3.90
N GLU A 24 -18.00 15.28 3.32
CA GLU A 24 -19.04 14.36 2.87
C GLU A 24 -18.49 13.42 1.79
N GLY A 25 -17.66 13.95 0.88
CA GLY A 25 -16.93 13.16 -0.11
C GLY A 25 -15.97 12.16 0.52
N ILE A 26 -15.18 12.60 1.51
CA ILE A 26 -14.25 11.72 2.25
C ILE A 26 -15.00 10.63 3.00
N ASN A 27 -16.05 10.97 3.74
CA ASN A 27 -16.86 9.99 4.47
C ASN A 27 -17.46 8.94 3.54
N ALA A 28 -18.03 9.37 2.40
CA ALA A 28 -18.60 8.48 1.41
C ALA A 28 -17.55 7.52 0.83
N ILE A 29 -16.34 8.01 0.56
CA ILE A 29 -15.23 7.17 0.07
C ILE A 29 -14.81 6.15 1.13
N ILE A 30 -14.68 6.56 2.39
CA ILE A 30 -14.30 5.65 3.47
C ILE A 30 -15.38 4.58 3.71
N ASP A 31 -16.65 4.95 3.67
CA ASP A 31 -17.75 3.99 3.82
C ASP A 31 -17.76 2.99 2.66
N ALA A 32 -17.58 3.46 1.42
CA ALA A 32 -17.44 2.59 0.25
C ALA A 32 -16.22 1.66 0.36
N VAL A 33 -15.08 2.17 0.85
CA VAL A 33 -13.87 1.38 1.08
C VAL A 33 -14.14 0.27 2.11
N ARG A 34 -14.83 0.56 3.21
CA ARG A 34 -15.18 -0.46 4.22
C ARG A 34 -16.11 -1.52 3.66
N GLU A 35 -17.13 -1.11 2.90
CA GLU A 35 -18.04 -2.03 2.21
C GLU A 35 -17.27 -2.95 1.26
N LYS A 36 -16.46 -2.39 0.36
CA LYS A 36 -15.66 -3.15 -0.61
C LYS A 36 -14.57 -4.00 0.03
N PHE A 37 -14.00 -3.55 1.14
CA PHE A 37 -13.10 -4.36 1.95
C PHE A 37 -13.81 -5.61 2.47
N ASN A 38 -15.00 -5.45 3.06
CA ASN A 38 -15.77 -6.57 3.60
C ASN A 38 -16.26 -7.55 2.53
N GLU A 39 -16.77 -7.04 1.39
CA GLU A 39 -17.14 -7.86 0.24
C GLU A 39 -15.96 -8.71 -0.22
N SER A 40 -14.80 -8.07 -0.40
CA SER A 40 -13.59 -8.77 -0.85
C SER A 40 -13.10 -9.84 0.15
N GLN A 41 -13.26 -9.62 1.47
CA GLN A 41 -12.97 -10.65 2.46
C GLN A 41 -13.89 -11.87 2.30
N GLN A 42 -15.17 -11.64 2.04
CA GLN A 42 -16.12 -12.73 1.82
C GLN A 42 -15.78 -13.51 0.54
N GLU A 43 -15.40 -12.81 -0.54
CA GLU A 43 -14.92 -13.45 -1.77
C GLU A 43 -13.65 -14.27 -1.55
N LYS A 44 -12.70 -13.75 -0.76
CA LYS A 44 -11.47 -14.47 -0.37
C LYS A 44 -11.81 -15.74 0.41
N ALA A 45 -12.70 -15.65 1.40
CA ALA A 45 -13.15 -16.79 2.19
C ALA A 45 -13.91 -17.83 1.35
N ALA A 46 -14.62 -17.39 0.32
CA ALA A 46 -15.31 -18.26 -0.65
C ALA A 46 -14.36 -18.88 -1.69
N GLY A 47 -13.05 -18.58 -1.65
CA GLY A 47 -12.06 -19.13 -2.58
C GLY A 47 -12.10 -18.50 -3.97
N SER A 48 -12.65 -17.29 -4.11
CA SER A 48 -12.59 -16.54 -5.37
C SER A 48 -11.13 -16.36 -5.81
N VAL A 49 -10.87 -16.33 -7.12
CA VAL A 49 -9.53 -15.97 -7.65
C VAL A 49 -9.39 -14.48 -7.95
N ALA A 50 -10.49 -13.73 -7.86
CA ALA A 50 -10.57 -12.32 -8.24
C ALA A 50 -10.65 -11.34 -7.06
N TRP A 51 -10.83 -11.82 -5.81
CA TRP A 51 -11.02 -10.98 -4.62
C TRP A 51 -9.96 -9.88 -4.49
N TRP A 52 -8.70 -10.22 -4.79
CA TRP A 52 -7.55 -9.34 -4.63
C TRP A 52 -7.61 -8.11 -5.54
N ARG A 53 -8.39 -8.12 -6.63
CA ARG A 53 -8.54 -6.96 -7.52
C ARG A 53 -9.30 -5.84 -6.84
N THR A 54 -10.38 -6.18 -6.14
CA THR A 54 -11.14 -5.22 -5.33
C THR A 54 -10.25 -4.67 -4.21
N ARG A 55 -9.43 -5.53 -3.57
CA ARG A 55 -8.44 -5.09 -2.58
C ARG A 55 -7.41 -4.13 -3.15
N GLU A 56 -6.84 -4.46 -4.30
CA GLU A 56 -5.84 -3.62 -4.93
C GLU A 56 -6.42 -2.25 -5.29
N ALA A 57 -7.66 -2.21 -5.79
CA ALA A 57 -8.35 -0.97 -6.12
C ALA A 57 -8.64 -0.09 -4.89
N ILE A 58 -9.08 -0.66 -3.76
CA ILE A 58 -9.30 0.14 -2.54
C ILE A 58 -7.99 0.68 -1.97
N LEU A 59 -6.91 -0.11 -1.97
CA LEU A 59 -5.60 0.35 -1.51
C LEU A 59 -5.06 1.46 -2.43
N PHE A 60 -5.29 1.34 -3.74
CA PHE A 60 -4.95 2.39 -4.70
C PHE A 60 -5.74 3.67 -4.45
N ALA A 61 -7.06 3.58 -4.29
CA ALA A 61 -7.92 4.74 -4.02
C ALA A 61 -7.48 5.49 -2.75
N LEU A 62 -7.23 4.77 -1.66
CA LEU A 62 -6.76 5.37 -0.41
C LEU A 62 -5.36 6.00 -0.56
N ALA A 63 -4.43 5.31 -1.22
CA ALA A 63 -3.07 5.83 -1.43
C ALA A 63 -3.04 7.07 -2.35
N SER A 64 -3.98 7.18 -3.30
CA SER A 64 -4.15 8.37 -4.14
C SER A 64 -4.67 9.57 -3.35
N LEU A 65 -5.50 9.33 -2.33
CA LEU A 65 -6.10 10.36 -1.49
C LEU A 65 -5.34 10.60 -0.18
N SER A 66 -4.10 10.11 -0.08
CA SER A 66 -3.35 10.11 1.19
C SER A 66 -3.27 11.49 1.82
N ASP A 67 -3.04 12.51 1.00
CA ASP A 67 -2.72 13.85 1.48
C ASP A 67 -3.98 14.50 2.09
N GLN A 68 -5.12 14.36 1.41
CA GLN A 68 -6.42 14.82 1.90
C GLN A 68 -6.87 14.04 3.14
N LEU A 69 -6.61 12.73 3.18
CA LEU A 69 -6.99 11.88 4.31
C LEU A 69 -6.18 12.22 5.57
N HIS A 70 -4.87 12.44 5.45
CA HIS A 70 -4.04 12.87 6.59
C HIS A 70 -4.41 14.26 7.10
N GLU A 71 -4.74 15.20 6.21
CA GLU A 71 -5.17 16.55 6.60
C GLU A 71 -6.42 16.47 7.49
N VAL A 72 -7.41 15.68 7.09
CA VAL A 72 -8.67 15.56 7.82
C VAL A 72 -8.51 14.80 9.14
N GLU A 73 -7.64 13.79 9.20
CA GLU A 73 -7.33 13.09 10.45
C GLU A 73 -6.57 14.00 11.44
N GLY A 74 -5.59 14.77 10.96
CA GLY A 74 -4.81 15.69 11.80
C GLY A 74 -5.65 16.82 12.42
N LEU A 75 -6.73 17.22 11.75
CA LEU A 75 -7.68 18.20 12.27
C LEU A 75 -8.69 17.59 13.27
N GLY A 76 -8.65 16.26 13.50
CA GLY A 76 -9.60 15.54 14.36
C GLY A 76 -11.04 15.60 13.84
N LEU A 77 -11.22 15.89 12.55
CA LEU A 77 -12.51 16.20 11.94
C LEU A 77 -13.30 14.96 11.54
N THR A 78 -12.67 13.79 11.61
CA THR A 78 -13.27 12.51 11.29
C THR A 78 -13.06 11.50 12.42
N SER A 79 -14.12 10.78 12.76
CA SER A 79 -14.06 9.59 13.63
C SER A 79 -13.56 8.36 12.86
N ILE A 80 -12.79 8.55 11.79
CA ILE A 80 -12.58 7.51 10.76
C ILE A 80 -11.61 6.42 11.23
N ASN A 81 -10.82 6.64 12.29
CA ASN A 81 -9.78 5.72 12.78
C ASN A 81 -8.96 5.17 11.60
N LEU A 82 -8.37 6.09 10.82
CA LEU A 82 -7.72 5.77 9.56
C LEU A 82 -6.52 4.86 9.79
N GLY A 83 -5.74 5.14 10.84
CA GLY A 83 -4.67 4.25 11.31
C GLY A 83 -5.17 2.82 11.58
N GLY A 84 -6.24 2.67 12.36
CA GLY A 84 -6.80 1.33 12.64
C GLY A 84 -7.33 0.61 11.40
N LEU A 85 -7.96 1.33 10.46
CA LEU A 85 -8.39 0.77 9.17
C LEU A 85 -7.19 0.32 8.33
N ALA A 86 -6.16 1.15 8.22
CA ALA A 86 -4.94 0.86 7.48
C ALA A 86 -4.22 -0.37 8.05
N GLU A 87 -4.06 -0.45 9.38
CA GLU A 87 -3.44 -1.60 10.05
C GLU A 87 -4.22 -2.89 9.86
N GLN A 88 -5.57 -2.83 9.91
CA GLN A 88 -6.42 -3.96 9.62
C GLN A 88 -6.18 -4.47 8.20
N MET A 89 -6.16 -3.57 7.21
CA MET A 89 -5.91 -3.91 5.81
C MET A 89 -4.55 -4.58 5.64
N VAL A 90 -3.51 -3.99 6.24
CA VAL A 90 -2.13 -4.50 6.15
C VAL A 90 -2.00 -5.88 6.78
N THR A 91 -2.55 -6.08 7.97
CA THR A 91 -2.44 -7.35 8.70
C THR A 91 -3.16 -8.49 7.99
N GLU A 92 -4.28 -8.21 7.33
CA GLU A 92 -5.06 -9.21 6.59
C GLU A 92 -4.43 -9.56 5.24
N ASP A 93 -3.86 -8.57 4.55
CA ASP A 93 -3.35 -8.75 3.20
C ASP A 93 -1.89 -9.25 3.18
N ILE A 94 -1.06 -8.93 4.19
CA ILE A 94 0.34 -9.40 4.28
C ILE A 94 0.46 -10.92 4.40
N ARG A 95 -0.59 -11.58 4.90
CA ARG A 95 -0.68 -13.06 5.01
C ARG A 95 -0.91 -13.74 3.65
N THR A 96 -1.18 -12.97 2.61
CA THR A 96 -1.42 -13.49 1.25
C THR A 96 -0.09 -13.81 0.57
N GLY A 97 -0.02 -14.91 -0.17
CA GLY A 97 1.17 -15.30 -0.91
C GLY A 97 1.54 -14.26 -1.99
N VAL A 98 2.81 -13.86 -1.98
CA VAL A 98 3.39 -12.85 -2.91
C VAL A 98 3.27 -13.27 -4.38
N HIS A 99 3.21 -14.57 -4.64
CA HIS A 99 3.04 -15.15 -5.98
C HIS A 99 1.58 -15.22 -6.44
N ASP A 100 0.63 -15.28 -5.51
CA ASP A 100 -0.79 -15.44 -5.84
C ASP A 100 -1.40 -14.14 -6.34
N SER A 101 -0.93 -13.01 -5.79
CA SER A 101 -1.47 -11.67 -6.08
C SER A 101 -0.36 -10.60 -6.07
N PRO A 102 0.61 -10.68 -7.01
CA PRO A 102 1.80 -9.82 -6.99
C PRO A 102 1.48 -8.32 -7.09
N PHE A 103 0.41 -7.96 -7.80
CA PHE A 103 -0.03 -6.56 -7.90
C PHE A 103 -0.67 -6.04 -6.60
N LEU A 104 -1.40 -6.88 -5.87
CA LEU A 104 -1.91 -6.53 -4.53
C LEU A 104 -0.74 -6.27 -3.59
N TYR A 105 0.27 -7.15 -3.59
CA TYR A 105 1.43 -7.01 -2.72
C TYR A 105 2.29 -5.78 -3.08
N ALA A 106 2.48 -5.53 -4.38
CA ALA A 106 3.12 -4.30 -4.86
C ALA A 106 2.35 -3.05 -4.40
N ARG A 107 1.01 -3.09 -4.44
CA ARG A 107 0.17 -1.99 -3.97
C ARG A 107 0.24 -1.81 -2.46
N LEU A 108 0.29 -2.89 -1.70
CA LEU A 108 0.42 -2.87 -0.25
C LEU A 108 1.70 -2.14 0.19
N PHE A 109 2.81 -2.31 -0.54
CA PHE A 109 4.04 -1.53 -0.33
C PHE A 109 3.82 -0.03 -0.42
N ILE A 110 3.15 0.42 -1.48
CA ILE A 110 2.87 1.84 -1.68
C ILE A 110 1.89 2.37 -0.63
N PHE A 111 0.88 1.57 -0.29
CA PHE A 111 -0.10 1.94 0.71
C PHE A 111 0.54 2.17 2.08
N VAL A 112 1.35 1.22 2.58
CA VAL A 112 2.03 1.39 3.88
C VAL A 112 2.99 2.59 3.86
N ALA A 113 3.73 2.79 2.76
CA ALA A 113 4.61 3.95 2.65
C ALA A 113 3.84 5.28 2.71
N LYS A 114 2.67 5.34 2.09
CA LYS A 114 1.79 6.52 2.14
C LYS A 114 1.18 6.73 3.53
N PHE A 115 0.78 5.68 4.22
CA PHE A 115 0.11 5.76 5.53
C PHE A 115 1.06 5.61 6.72
N SER A 116 2.38 5.73 6.51
CA SER A 116 3.39 5.66 7.58
C SER A 116 3.15 6.64 8.75
N PRO A 117 2.58 7.85 8.57
CA PRO A 117 2.38 8.76 9.70
C PRO A 117 1.29 8.32 10.68
N VAL A 118 0.40 7.40 10.26
CA VAL A 118 -0.81 7.03 11.00
C VAL A 118 -0.85 5.56 11.42
N ILE A 119 0.07 4.75 10.87
CA ILE A 119 0.28 3.34 11.24
C ILE A 119 1.28 3.27 12.42
N SER A 120 1.11 2.28 13.30
CA SER A 120 2.03 2.06 14.42
C SER A 120 3.44 1.71 13.97
N HIS A 121 4.41 2.15 14.78
CA HIS A 121 5.82 1.92 14.51
C HIS A 121 6.17 0.43 14.34
N GLY A 122 5.55 -0.46 15.13
CA GLY A 122 5.82 -1.90 15.03
C GLY A 122 5.38 -2.53 13.71
N VAL A 123 4.23 -2.10 13.16
CA VAL A 123 3.78 -2.53 11.83
C VAL A 123 4.74 -2.00 10.76
N LEU A 124 5.14 -0.72 10.86
CA LEU A 124 6.05 -0.08 9.92
C LEU A 124 7.44 -0.75 9.90
N GLU A 125 8.03 -1.05 11.06
CA GLU A 125 9.32 -1.74 11.15
C GLU A 125 9.28 -3.15 10.55
N HIS A 126 8.22 -3.91 10.85
CA HIS A 126 8.03 -5.24 10.27
C HIS A 126 7.93 -5.16 8.74
N PHE A 127 7.18 -4.17 8.26
CA PHE A 127 6.98 -3.93 6.85
C PHE A 127 8.26 -3.51 6.13
N LEU A 128 9.05 -2.63 6.75
CA LEU A 128 10.35 -2.20 6.23
C LEU A 128 11.32 -3.39 6.13
N SER A 129 11.36 -4.24 7.15
CA SER A 129 12.15 -5.47 7.12
C SER A 129 11.71 -6.42 5.99
N ALA A 130 10.40 -6.57 5.78
CA ALA A 130 9.86 -7.37 4.68
C ALA A 130 10.24 -6.78 3.32
N ALA A 131 10.13 -5.47 3.15
CA ALA A 131 10.52 -4.77 1.92
C ALA A 131 12.00 -4.97 1.57
N ILE A 132 12.90 -4.85 2.55
CA ILE A 132 14.34 -5.09 2.33
C ILE A 132 14.60 -6.53 1.88
N LYS A 133 13.97 -7.51 2.53
CA LYS A 133 14.16 -8.93 2.18
C LYS A 133 13.62 -9.23 0.78
N VAL A 134 12.43 -8.75 0.44
CA VAL A 134 11.74 -9.15 -0.79
C VAL A 134 12.46 -8.71 -2.06
N VAL A 135 13.26 -7.63 -2.01
CA VAL A 135 14.06 -7.16 -3.15
C VAL A 135 15.06 -8.23 -3.61
N GLY A 136 15.64 -8.98 -2.67
CA GLY A 136 16.61 -10.05 -2.94
C GLY A 136 16.00 -11.42 -3.19
N LEU A 137 14.68 -11.58 -3.08
CA LEU A 137 14.02 -12.86 -3.32
C LEU A 137 13.64 -13.07 -4.78
N ASP A 138 13.42 -14.33 -5.16
CA ASP A 138 12.84 -14.68 -6.46
C ASP A 138 11.32 -14.49 -6.44
N VAL A 139 10.90 -13.23 -6.45
CA VAL A 139 9.49 -12.82 -6.51
C VAL A 139 9.17 -12.11 -7.82
N PRO A 140 7.88 -12.05 -8.23
CA PRO A 140 7.49 -11.37 -9.45
C PRO A 140 7.95 -9.90 -9.50
N PRO A 141 8.34 -9.37 -10.67
CA PRO A 141 8.84 -7.99 -10.80
C PRO A 141 7.98 -6.89 -10.18
N PRO A 142 6.63 -6.92 -10.25
CA PRO A 142 5.80 -5.89 -9.62
C PRO A 142 6.06 -5.75 -8.11
N VAL A 143 6.32 -6.87 -7.42
CA VAL A 143 6.59 -6.91 -5.98
C VAL A 143 7.90 -6.19 -5.67
N LYS A 144 8.97 -6.48 -6.43
CA LYS A 144 10.28 -5.83 -6.29
C LYS A 144 10.18 -4.31 -6.51
N VAL A 145 9.48 -3.89 -7.57
CA VAL A 145 9.26 -2.48 -7.87
C VAL A 145 8.48 -1.78 -6.76
N GLY A 146 7.41 -2.40 -6.26
CA GLY A 146 6.64 -1.89 -5.12
C GLY A 146 7.50 -1.71 -3.88
N ALA A 147 8.30 -2.73 -3.52
CA ALA A 147 9.21 -2.71 -2.39
C ALA A 147 10.27 -1.60 -2.52
N CYS A 148 10.95 -1.51 -3.67
CA CYS A 148 11.93 -0.46 -3.93
C CYS A 148 11.32 0.95 -3.80
N ARG A 149 10.10 1.15 -4.30
CA ARG A 149 9.40 2.43 -4.20
C ARG A 149 8.97 2.76 -2.76
N ALA A 150 8.53 1.77 -1.98
CA ALA A 150 8.24 1.99 -0.57
C ALA A 150 9.51 2.31 0.22
N LEU A 151 10.60 1.61 -0.05
CA LEU A 151 11.91 1.87 0.56
C LEU A 151 12.40 3.29 0.25
N SER A 152 12.31 3.75 -0.99
CA SER A 152 12.75 5.11 -1.32
C SER A 152 11.95 6.20 -0.59
N GLN A 153 10.72 5.91 -0.18
CA GLN A 153 9.85 6.81 0.58
C GLN A 153 10.09 6.71 2.09
N LEU A 154 10.29 5.51 2.62
CA LEU A 154 10.39 5.26 4.07
C LEU A 154 11.82 5.43 4.62
N LEU A 155 12.86 5.11 3.83
CA LEU A 155 14.25 5.17 4.28
C LEU A 155 14.71 6.57 4.74
N PRO A 156 14.33 7.69 4.09
CA PRO A 156 14.72 9.02 4.55
C PRO A 156 14.23 9.35 5.96
N GLU A 157 13.09 8.79 6.36
CA GLU A 157 12.45 9.02 7.67
C GLU A 157 12.89 8.00 8.73
N ALA A 158 13.34 6.82 8.30
CA ALA A 158 13.71 5.69 9.16
C ALA A 158 15.11 5.79 9.81
N ASN A 159 15.66 7.01 9.94
CA ASN A 159 17.03 7.32 10.40
C ASN A 159 17.45 6.68 11.75
N GLN A 160 16.54 6.05 12.50
CA GLN A 160 16.82 5.44 13.80
C GLN A 160 16.60 3.91 13.86
N GLY A 161 15.94 3.30 12.85
CA GLY A 161 15.50 1.90 12.91
C GLY A 161 16.32 0.91 12.06
N ILE A 162 17.17 1.40 11.17
CA ILE A 162 17.85 0.54 10.18
C ILE A 162 19.31 0.32 10.57
N ASN A 163 19.66 -0.94 10.85
CA ASN A 163 21.04 -1.32 11.13
C ASN A 163 21.87 -1.35 9.83
N GLN A 164 23.16 -1.01 9.92
CA GLN A 164 24.18 -1.17 8.88
C GLN A 164 24.09 -2.52 8.14
N ALA A 165 23.78 -3.62 8.82
CA ALA A 165 23.60 -4.94 8.19
C ALA A 165 22.45 -4.95 7.17
N GLN A 166 21.31 -4.33 7.49
CA GLN A 166 20.16 -4.23 6.60
C GLN A 166 20.44 -3.33 5.39
N ILE A 167 21.20 -2.24 5.61
CA ILE A 167 21.66 -1.35 4.53
C ILE A 167 22.54 -2.12 3.55
N MET A 168 23.51 -2.89 4.06
CA MET A 168 24.38 -3.70 3.22
C MET A 168 23.61 -4.75 2.43
N CYS A 169 22.68 -5.46 3.07
CA CYS A 169 21.80 -6.41 2.36
C CYS A 169 21.00 -5.74 1.24
N LEU A 170 20.40 -4.57 1.52
CA LEU A 170 19.63 -3.84 0.52
C LEU A 170 20.50 -3.42 -0.68
N LEU A 171 21.69 -2.88 -0.43
CA LEU A 171 22.61 -2.47 -1.49
C LEU A 171 23.05 -3.65 -2.37
N SER A 172 23.33 -4.81 -1.76
CA SER A 172 23.63 -6.04 -2.51
C SER A 172 22.45 -6.46 -3.38
N SER A 173 21.24 -6.54 -2.82
CA SER A 173 20.05 -6.95 -3.58
C SER A 173 19.68 -5.97 -4.69
N LEU A 174 19.86 -4.66 -4.49
CA LEU A 174 19.66 -3.66 -5.55
C LEU A 174 20.69 -3.80 -6.68
N THR A 175 21.95 -4.10 -6.34
CA THR A 175 23.01 -4.32 -7.34
C THR A 175 22.70 -5.55 -8.19
N GLU A 176 22.27 -6.65 -7.58
CA GLU A 176 21.83 -7.85 -8.29
C GLU A 176 20.62 -7.56 -9.20
N LEU A 177 19.66 -6.79 -8.72
CA LEU A 177 18.48 -6.41 -9.50
C LEU A 177 18.86 -5.55 -10.72
N LEU A 178 19.81 -4.63 -10.57
CA LEU A 178 20.34 -3.84 -11.68
C LEU A 178 21.03 -4.72 -12.73
N HIS A 179 21.78 -5.74 -12.31
CA HIS A 179 22.37 -6.70 -13.25
C HIS A 179 21.32 -7.50 -14.04
N GLN A 180 20.17 -7.83 -13.44
CA GLN A 180 19.09 -8.53 -14.14
C GLN A 180 18.39 -7.70 -15.22
N VAL A 181 18.52 -6.37 -15.19
CA VAL A 181 17.87 -5.45 -16.14
C VAL A 181 18.83 -4.98 -17.23
N MET A 182 20.13 -5.00 -16.96
CA MET A 182 21.17 -4.49 -17.86
C MET A 182 21.75 -5.54 -18.83
N PHE A 183 21.35 -6.80 -18.73
CA PHE A 183 21.74 -7.92 -19.59
C PHE A 183 20.53 -8.78 -19.96
#